data_AF-A0A0D0I896-F1
#
_entry.id   AF-A0A0D0I896-F1
#
_cell.length_a   1.000
_cell.length_b   1.000
_cell.length_c   1.000
_cell.angle_alpha   90.00
_cell.angle_beta   90.00
_cell.angle_gamma   90.00
#
_symmetry.space_group_name_H-M   'P 1'
#
loop_
_entity.id
_entity.type
_entity.pdbx_description
1 polymer ?
#
loop_
_entity_poly.entity_id
_entity_poly.type
_entity_poly.pdbx_seq_one_letter_code
_entity_poly.pdbx_strand_id
1 'polypeptide(L)'
;MKKIKITEQIHVLGTTFKDIYEIADYSCKEMPKDGVYVGQLVRHHLWFDECDYLSDNYWHRSFVFAKSKDEVENKLEKLREFQFPGFREEWAPMIYWDDEYDDMKVTDDITL
;
A
#
# COMPACT_ATOMS: atom_id res chain seq x y z
N MET A 1 -9.96 2.01 10.92
CA MET A 1 -9.14 2.72 9.91
C MET A 1 -8.35 3.84 10.56
N LYS A 2 -7.05 3.60 10.75
CA LYS A 2 -6.10 4.61 11.21
C LYS A 2 -5.55 5.37 9.99
N LYS A 3 -5.11 6.61 10.22
CA LYS A 3 -4.44 7.44 9.22
C LYS A 3 -3.03 7.75 9.68
N ILE A 4 -2.07 7.68 8.76
CA ILE A 4 -0.66 7.94 9.03
C ILE A 4 -0.07 8.83 7.93
N LYS A 5 0.94 9.64 8.28
CA LYS A 5 1.69 10.43 7.30
C LYS A 5 2.79 9.59 6.65
N ILE A 6 3.24 10.03 5.47
CA ILE A 6 4.31 9.38 4.70
C ILE A 6 5.62 9.23 5.49
N THR A 7 5.90 10.18 6.37
CA THR A 7 7.14 10.24 7.17
C THR A 7 7.04 9.52 8.51
N GLU A 8 5.88 8.94 8.85
CA GLU A 8 5.71 8.25 10.13
C GLU A 8 6.36 6.86 10.09
N GLN A 9 6.88 6.45 11.25
CA GLN A 9 7.42 5.13 11.46
C GLN A 9 6.28 4.11 11.48
N ILE A 10 6.52 2.94 10.89
CA ILE A 10 5.48 1.93 10.67
C ILE A 10 5.95 0.61 11.25
N HIS A 11 5.18 0.09 12.20
CA HIS A 11 5.43 -1.19 12.84
C HIS A 11 4.42 -2.22 12.32
N VAL A 12 4.91 -3.29 11.71
CA VAL A 12 4.08 -4.32 11.09
C VAL A 12 4.73 -5.70 11.25
N LEU A 13 3.96 -6.66 11.77
CA LEU A 13 4.39 -8.05 11.98
C LEU A 13 5.71 -8.20 12.77
N GLY A 14 5.96 -7.29 13.71
CA GLY A 14 7.18 -7.26 14.52
C GLY A 14 8.41 -6.63 13.84
N THR A 15 8.25 -6.06 12.65
CA THR A 15 9.28 -5.31 11.92
C THR A 15 8.95 -3.83 11.93
N THR A 16 9.98 -3.00 12.11
CA THR A 16 9.85 -1.53 12.05
C THR A 16 10.40 -1.00 10.73
N PHE A 17 9.57 -0.28 9.99
CA PHE A 17 9.95 0.51 8.82
C PHE A 17 10.04 1.98 9.21
N LYS A 18 11.08 2.65 8.71
CA LYS A 18 11.37 4.06 8.97
C LYS A 18 10.26 4.98 8.47
N ASP A 19 9.78 4.70 7.27
CA ASP A 19 8.77 5.47 6.55
C ASP A 19 8.25 4.66 5.35
N ILE A 20 7.32 5.22 4.60
CA ILE A 20 6.76 4.60 3.39
C ILE A 20 7.80 4.43 2.28
N TYR A 21 8.80 5.31 2.21
CA TYR A 21 9.83 5.20 1.18
C TYR A 21 10.66 3.93 1.39
N GLU A 22 10.95 3.58 2.65
CA GLU A 22 11.59 2.30 2.96
C GLU A 22 10.69 1.10 2.59
N ILE A 23 9.39 1.18 2.87
CA ILE A 23 8.43 0.12 2.47
C ILE A 23 8.42 -0.07 0.95
N ALA A 24 8.37 1.03 0.19
CA ALA A 24 8.41 0.99 -1.27
C ALA A 24 9.75 0.42 -1.80
N ASP A 25 10.87 0.77 -1.18
CA ASP A 25 12.20 0.25 -1.53
C ASP A 25 12.30 -1.26 -1.32
N TYR A 26 11.87 -1.78 -0.15
CA TYR A 26 11.84 -3.23 0.10
C TYR A 26 10.86 -3.96 -0.82
N SER A 27 9.73 -3.34 -1.17
CA SER A 27 8.81 -3.90 -2.15
C SER A 27 9.43 -3.99 -3.55
N CYS A 28 10.14 -2.96 -4.00
CA CYS A 28 10.83 -2.95 -5.30
C CYS A 28 11.99 -3.96 -5.36
N LYS A 29 12.67 -4.19 -4.23
CA LYS A 29 13.75 -5.17 -4.12
C LYS A 29 13.26 -6.61 -4.02
N GLU A 30 11.97 -6.82 -3.74
CA GLU A 30 11.37 -8.13 -3.43
C GLU A 30 12.11 -8.89 -2.31
N MET A 31 12.76 -8.15 -1.41
CA MET A 31 13.53 -8.69 -0.29
C MET A 31 12.74 -8.52 1.02
N PRO A 32 12.83 -9.47 1.96
CA PRO A 32 12.23 -9.29 3.26
C PRO A 32 13.07 -8.34 4.12
N LYS A 33 12.39 -7.54 4.95
CA LYS A 33 13.00 -6.86 6.10
C LYS A 33 12.67 -7.63 7.37
N ASP A 34 13.67 -8.17 8.05
CA ASP A 34 13.51 -8.95 9.28
C ASP A 34 12.44 -10.07 9.14
N GLY A 35 12.42 -10.72 7.97
CA GLY A 35 11.47 -11.79 7.65
C GLY A 35 10.06 -11.33 7.27
N VAL A 36 9.83 -10.03 7.08
CA VAL A 36 8.57 -9.47 6.54
C VAL A 36 8.76 -9.07 5.09
N TYR A 37 7.96 -9.65 4.21
CA TYR A 37 7.88 -9.31 2.80
C TYR A 37 6.82 -8.22 2.58
N VAL A 38 7.06 -7.37 1.58
CA VAL A 38 6.17 -6.27 1.18
C VAL A 38 5.83 -6.41 -0.29
N GLY A 39 4.54 -6.49 -0.60
CA GLY A 39 4.03 -6.38 -1.96
C GLY A 39 3.44 -5.00 -2.20
N GLN A 40 3.61 -4.48 -3.42
CA GLN A 40 2.96 -3.24 -3.84
C GLN A 40 2.10 -3.46 -5.07
N LEU A 41 0.93 -2.82 -5.09
CA LEU A 41 0.10 -2.64 -6.27
C LEU A 41 -0.08 -1.15 -6.48
N VAL A 42 0.31 -0.68 -7.68
CA VAL A 42 0.13 0.71 -8.11
C VAL A 42 -0.82 0.72 -9.30
N ARG A 43 -1.90 1.49 -9.23
CA ARG A 43 -2.83 1.68 -10.34
C ARG A 43 -3.04 3.16 -10.62
N HIS A 44 -3.08 3.48 -11.91
CA HIS A 44 -3.41 4.80 -12.40
C HIS A 44 -4.93 4.94 -12.53
N HIS A 45 -5.50 6.00 -11.98
CA HIS A 45 -6.90 6.34 -12.23
C HIS A 45 -6.96 7.44 -13.30
N LEU A 46 -7.34 7.07 -14.52
CA LEU A 46 -7.77 8.03 -15.54
C LEU A 46 -9.21 8.44 -15.23
N TRP A 47 -9.42 9.61 -14.64
CA TRP A 47 -10.72 10.26 -14.67
C TRP A 47 -10.89 10.84 -16.08
N PHE A 48 -11.53 10.08 -16.97
CA PHE A 48 -11.99 10.61 -18.25
C PHE A 48 -13.40 11.16 -18.02
N ASP A 49 -13.48 12.37 -17.46
CA ASP A 49 -14.71 13.17 -17.50
C ASP A 49 -14.48 14.37 -18.43
N GLU A 50 -15.47 14.72 -19.23
CA GLU A 50 -15.37 15.50 -20.48
C GLU A 50 -14.85 16.96 -20.36
N CYS A 51 -14.31 17.38 -19.21
CA CYS A 51 -13.96 18.77 -18.93
C CYS A 51 -12.50 19.09 -18.59
N ASP A 52 -11.62 18.14 -18.26
CA ASP A 52 -10.30 18.49 -17.73
C ASP A 52 -9.12 18.11 -18.65
N TYR A 53 -8.64 19.12 -19.39
CA TYR A 53 -7.33 19.14 -20.07
C TYR A 53 -6.13 19.25 -19.09
N LEU A 54 -6.36 19.01 -17.80
CA LEU A 54 -5.35 18.98 -16.74
C LEU A 54 -5.37 17.58 -16.13
N SER A 55 -4.62 16.65 -16.73
CA SER A 55 -4.48 15.28 -16.23
C SER A 55 -3.67 15.30 -14.92
N ASP A 56 -4.32 15.60 -13.80
CA ASP A 56 -3.77 15.25 -12.50
C ASP A 56 -3.70 13.73 -12.44
N ASN A 57 -2.47 13.20 -12.46
CA ASN A 57 -2.21 11.77 -12.46
C ASN A 57 -2.45 11.22 -11.05
N TYR A 58 -3.68 10.83 -10.73
CA TYR A 58 -3.99 10.19 -9.47
C TYR A 58 -3.56 8.72 -9.49
N TRP A 59 -2.72 8.34 -8.53
CA TRP A 59 -2.33 6.95 -8.32
C TRP A 59 -2.96 6.41 -7.05
N HIS A 60 -3.46 5.19 -7.15
CA HIS A 60 -3.77 4.36 -6.00
C HIS A 60 -2.59 3.46 -5.72
N ARG A 61 -2.13 3.43 -4.48
CA ARG A 61 -1.05 2.55 -4.02
C ARG A 61 -1.54 1.70 -2.87
N SER A 62 -1.37 0.39 -3.00
CA SER A 62 -1.63 -0.58 -1.95
C SER A 62 -0.35 -1.29 -1.60
N PHE A 63 0.00 -1.32 -0.31
CA PHE A 63 1.06 -2.16 0.22
C PHE A 63 0.45 -3.25 1.10
N VAL A 64 0.88 -4.49 0.90
CA VAL A 64 0.47 -5.64 1.70
C VAL A 64 1.69 -6.33 2.30
N PHE A 65 1.53 -6.85 3.51
CA PHE A 65 2.62 -7.44 4.27
C PHE A 65 2.33 -8.91 4.59
N ALA A 66 3.38 -9.72 4.61
CA ALA A 66 3.31 -11.10 5.08
C ALA A 66 4.68 -11.64 5.52
N LYS A 67 4.69 -12.80 6.18
CA LYS A 67 5.92 -13.51 6.56
C LYS A 67 6.50 -14.40 5.45
N SER A 68 5.76 -14.58 4.35
CA SER A 68 6.20 -15.35 3.19
C SER A 68 5.91 -14.61 1.89
N LYS A 69 6.73 -14.86 0.86
CA LYS A 69 6.55 -14.27 -0.47
C LYS A 69 5.25 -14.77 -1.13
N ASP A 70 4.92 -16.04 -0.96
CA ASP A 70 3.72 -16.65 -1.54
C ASP A 70 2.42 -16.02 -1.00
N GLU A 71 2.39 -15.70 0.30
CA GLU A 71 1.24 -15.01 0.90
C GLU A 71 1.11 -13.58 0.37
N VAL A 72 2.22 -12.86 0.19
CA VAL A 72 2.21 -11.53 -0.45
C VAL A 72 1.63 -11.63 -1.87
N GLU A 73 2.12 -12.56 -2.69
CA GLU A 73 1.64 -12.68 -4.07
C GLU A 73 0.15 -13.04 -4.13
N ASN A 74 -0.32 -13.95 -3.27
CA ASN A 74 -1.74 -14.29 -3.17
C ASN A 74 -2.62 -13.07 -2.83
N LYS A 75 -2.16 -12.21 -1.89
CA LYS A 75 -2.85 -10.94 -1.58
C LYS A 75 -2.84 -10.00 -2.79
N LEU A 76 -1.72 -9.88 -3.49
CA LEU A 76 -1.61 -9.03 -4.68
C LEU A 76 -2.47 -9.52 -5.85
N GLU A 77 -2.52 -10.83 -6.12
CA GLU A 77 -3.35 -11.42 -7.17
C GLU A 77 -4.83 -11.06 -6.95
N LYS A 78 -5.33 -11.25 -5.72
CA LYS A 78 -6.71 -10.89 -5.37
C LYS A 78 -6.96 -9.40 -5.45
N LEU A 79 -5.99 -8.56 -5.03
CA LEU A 79 -6.09 -7.11 -5.18
C LEU A 79 -6.18 -6.68 -6.66
N ARG A 80 -5.54 -7.42 -7.58
CA ARG A 80 -5.59 -7.14 -9.02
C ARG A 80 -6.95 -7.45 -9.66
N GLU A 81 -7.78 -8.28 -9.03
CA GLU A 81 -9.13 -8.57 -9.52
C GLU A 81 -10.05 -7.35 -9.42
N PHE A 82 -9.75 -6.40 -8.53
CA PHE A 82 -10.53 -5.19 -8.36
C PHE A 82 -10.08 -4.10 -9.34
N GLN A 83 -11.07 -3.48 -10.00
CA GLN A 83 -10.84 -2.34 -10.89
C GLN A 83 -10.28 -1.13 -10.13
N PHE A 84 -10.83 -0.87 -8.94
CA PHE A 84 -10.41 0.18 -8.02
C PHE A 84 -9.86 -0.46 -6.75
N PRO A 85 -8.52 -0.54 -6.59
CA PRO A 85 -7.94 -1.03 -5.36
C PRO A 85 -8.29 -0.02 -4.28
N GLY A 86 -8.98 -0.47 -3.23
CA GLY A 86 -9.38 0.36 -2.10
C GLY A 86 -8.88 -0.24 -0.80
N PHE A 87 -8.93 0.55 0.27
CA PHE A 87 -8.64 0.07 1.63
C PHE A 87 -9.58 -1.08 2.02
N ARG A 88 -9.03 -2.22 2.45
CA ARG A 88 -9.80 -3.39 2.85
C ARG A 88 -9.10 -4.11 4.01
N GLU A 89 -9.82 -4.27 5.11
CA GLU A 89 -9.32 -4.96 6.32
C GLU A 89 -9.01 -6.45 6.06
N GLU A 90 -9.63 -7.06 5.05
CA GLU A 90 -9.39 -8.46 4.67
C GLU A 90 -7.96 -8.73 4.17
N TRP A 91 -7.24 -7.69 3.74
CA TRP A 91 -5.84 -7.78 3.27
C TRP A 91 -4.83 -7.41 4.35
N ALA A 92 -5.27 -7.26 5.60
CA ALA A 92 -4.40 -6.96 6.70
C ALA A 92 -3.17 -7.91 6.77
N PRO A 93 -2.00 -7.39 7.15
CA PRO A 93 -1.68 -5.97 7.30
C PRO A 93 -1.61 -5.27 5.94
N MET A 94 -2.22 -4.08 5.82
CA MET A 94 -2.28 -3.30 4.57
C MET A 94 -2.15 -1.79 4.81
N ILE A 95 -1.47 -1.12 3.88
CA ILE A 95 -1.47 0.34 3.72
C ILE A 95 -2.12 0.67 2.38
N TYR A 96 -3.03 1.63 2.38
CA TYR A 96 -3.65 2.16 1.17
C TYR A 96 -3.44 3.67 1.10
N TRP A 97 -2.96 4.12 -0.05
CA TRP A 97 -2.79 5.53 -0.38
C TRP A 97 -3.55 5.85 -1.66
N ASP A 98 -4.26 6.96 -1.60
CA ASP A 98 -5.02 7.54 -2.67
C ASP A 98 -4.51 8.98 -2.77
N ASP A 99 -3.87 9.33 -3.89
CA ASP A 99 -3.16 10.61 -4.07
C ASP A 99 -4.07 11.85 -3.86
N GLU A 100 -5.40 11.67 -3.74
CA GLU A 100 -6.34 12.70 -3.27
C GLU A 100 -6.14 13.10 -1.80
N TYR A 101 -5.43 12.31 -0.99
CA TYR A 101 -5.25 12.52 0.45
C TYR A 101 -3.78 12.68 0.84
N ASP A 102 -3.50 13.64 1.73
CA ASP A 102 -2.19 13.79 2.39
C ASP A 102 -1.85 12.61 3.32
N ASP A 103 -2.88 11.88 3.80
CA ASP A 103 -2.75 10.79 4.77
C ASP A 103 -3.05 9.42 4.15
N MET A 104 -2.32 8.39 4.57
CA MET A 104 -2.57 7.01 4.16
C MET A 104 -3.43 6.26 5.16
N LYS A 105 -4.25 5.35 4.66
CA LYS A 105 -5.14 4.49 5.46
C LYS A 105 -4.41 3.19 5.79
N VAL A 106 -4.42 2.79 7.06
CA VAL A 106 -3.76 1.55 7.52
C VAL A 106 -4.71 0.68 8.34
N THR A 107 -4.50 -0.64 8.25
CA THR A 107 -5.23 -1.64 9.05
C THR A 107 -4.72 -1.65 10.49
N ASP A 108 -5.49 -2.22 11.40
CA ASP A 108 -5.20 -2.11 12.84
C ASP A 108 -3.92 -2.82 13.30
N ASP A 109 -3.47 -3.83 12.55
CA ASP A 109 -2.19 -4.55 12.72
C ASP A 109 -0.95 -3.68 12.50
N ILE A 110 -1.14 -2.48 11.94
CA ILE A 110 -0.09 -1.48 11.79
C ILE A 110 -0.15 -0.54 12.99
N THR A 111 0.99 -0.43 13.68
CA THR A 111 1.17 0.50 14.79
C THR A 111 2.20 1.58 14.45
N LEU A 112 2.10 2.71 15.13
CA LEU A 112 2.99 3.87 14.98
C LEU A 112 4.12 3.79 16.00
#